data_AF-A0AB39RV07-F1
#
_entry.id   AF-A0AB39RV07-F1
#
_cell.length_a   1.000
_cell.length_b   1.000
_cell.length_c   1.000
_cell.angle_alpha   90.00
_cell.angle_beta   90.00
_cell.angle_gamma   90.00
#
_symmetry.space_group_name_H-M   'P 1'
#
loop_
_entity.id
_entity.type
_entity.pdbx_description
1 polymer ?
#
loop_
_entity_poly.entity_id
_entity_poly.type
_entity_poly.pdbx_seq_one_letter_code
_entity_poly.pdbx_strand_id
1 'polypeptide(L)'
;MTGTHAFCWVGMGLITQETEVDILLHNGLEPTLVGNDRKVPFTPDSGPYALPDRLAALGIDPTHAQVDEVLVRAGELTARDNRLLTDEDLAALAREAR
;
A
#
# COMPACT_ATOMS: atom_id res chain seq x y z
N MET A 1 -14.08 7.02 17.99
CA MET A 1 -12.78 6.56 17.48
C MET A 1 -12.29 7.57 16.46
N THR A 2 -11.36 8.45 16.80
CA THR A 2 -10.98 9.63 15.97
C THR A 2 -9.47 9.72 15.70
N GLY A 3 -8.70 8.69 16.06
CA GLY A 3 -7.27 8.66 15.76
C GLY A 3 -7.03 8.59 14.25
N THR A 4 -6.01 9.32 13.77
CA THR A 4 -5.62 9.38 12.35
C THR A 4 -5.17 8.04 11.76
N HIS A 5 -4.91 7.05 12.62
CA HIS A 5 -4.48 5.70 12.24
C HIS A 5 -5.41 4.60 12.78
N ALA A 6 -6.59 4.96 13.32
CA ALA A 6 -7.50 4.00 13.95
C ALA A 6 -8.03 2.90 12.99
N PHE A 7 -7.99 3.18 11.68
CA PHE A 7 -8.38 2.26 10.61
C PHE A 7 -7.26 2.14 9.57
N CYS A 8 -6.01 2.28 10.02
CA CYS A 8 -4.82 2.16 9.19
C CYS A 8 -4.20 0.78 9.38
N TRP A 9 -4.14 0.01 8.30
CA TRP A 9 -3.56 -1.33 8.31
C TRP A 9 -2.24 -1.29 7.55
N VAL A 10 -1.16 -1.76 8.17
CA VAL A 10 0.13 -1.98 7.48
C VAL A 10 -0.16 -2.91 6.31
N GLY A 11 0.15 -2.49 5.08
CA GLY A 11 -0.40 -3.01 3.84
C GLY A 11 -0.04 -4.46 3.46
N MET A 12 0.22 -5.34 4.42
CA MET A 12 0.41 -6.78 4.19
C MET A 12 -0.57 -7.30 3.16
N GLY A 13 -0.06 -8.00 2.14
CA GLY A 13 -0.85 -8.44 0.98
C GLY A 13 -2.11 -9.25 1.32
N LEU A 14 -2.13 -9.88 2.49
CA LEU A 14 -3.32 -10.56 3.03
C LEU A 14 -4.47 -9.57 3.31
N ILE A 15 -4.18 -8.44 3.95
CA ILE A 15 -5.18 -7.43 4.34
C ILE A 15 -5.74 -6.74 3.09
N THR A 16 -4.92 -6.46 2.09
CA THR A 16 -5.40 -5.85 0.83
C THR A 16 -6.36 -6.78 0.10
N GLN A 17 -6.05 -8.07 -0.02
CA GLN A 17 -6.91 -9.05 -0.68
C GLN A 17 -8.20 -9.34 0.11
N GLU A 18 -8.10 -9.50 1.42
CA GLU A 18 -9.24 -9.84 2.27
C GLU A 18 -10.29 -8.72 2.34
N THR A 19 -9.86 -7.46 2.28
CA THR A 19 -10.77 -6.31 2.36
C THR A 19 -11.59 -6.06 1.09
N GLU A 20 -11.23 -6.70 -0.03
CA GLU A 20 -12.10 -6.76 -1.22
C GLU A 20 -13.24 -7.77 -1.05
N VAL A 21 -13.04 -8.79 -0.22
CA VAL A 21 -14.03 -9.83 0.08
C VAL A 21 -14.96 -9.37 1.21
N ASP A 22 -14.39 -8.87 2.31
CA ASP A 22 -15.14 -8.35 3.46
C ASP A 22 -14.44 -7.14 4.08
N ILE A 23 -15.07 -5.98 3.94
CA ILE A 23 -14.59 -4.68 4.45
C ILE A 23 -14.50 -4.62 5.99
N LEU A 24 -15.27 -5.47 6.69
CA LEU A 24 -15.30 -5.53 8.15
C LEU A 24 -14.41 -6.62 8.74
N LEU A 25 -13.74 -7.43 7.92
CA LEU A 25 -12.93 -8.55 8.41
C LEU A 25 -11.88 -8.10 9.45
N HIS A 26 -11.29 -6.92 9.22
CA HIS A 26 -10.32 -6.31 10.13
C HIS A 26 -10.89 -5.14 10.94
N ASN A 27 -12.08 -4.65 10.60
CA ASN A 27 -12.71 -3.51 11.27
C ASN A 27 -14.03 -3.94 11.91
N GLY A 28 -14.15 -3.87 13.24
CA GLY A 28 -15.44 -4.11 13.93
C GLY A 28 -16.52 -3.06 13.65
N LEU A 29 -16.20 -2.01 12.88
CA LEU A 29 -17.09 -0.94 12.46
C LEU A 29 -16.59 -0.35 11.14
N GLU A 30 -17.50 0.01 10.24
CA GLU A 30 -17.20 0.79 9.04
C GLU A 30 -16.62 2.19 9.42
N PRO A 31 -15.42 2.58 8.95
CA PRO A 31 -14.76 3.84 9.33
C PRO A 31 -15.62 5.10 9.07
N THR A 32 -16.38 5.10 7.97
CA THR A 32 -17.20 6.26 7.58
C THR A 32 -18.30 6.59 8.59
N LEU A 33 -18.75 5.62 9.39
CA LEU A 33 -19.74 5.82 10.47
C LEU A 33 -19.24 6.72 11.60
N VAL A 34 -17.93 6.94 11.70
CA VAL A 34 -17.30 7.84 12.69
C VAL A 34 -16.56 9.00 12.03
N GLY A 35 -16.85 9.28 10.74
CA GLY A 35 -16.19 10.34 9.98
C GLY A 35 -14.70 10.10 9.76
N ASN A 36 -14.30 8.83 9.57
CA ASN A 36 -12.93 8.44 9.30
C ASN A 36 -12.87 7.63 8.00
N ASP A 37 -11.66 7.49 7.46
CA ASP A 37 -11.41 6.76 6.23
C ASP A 37 -10.43 5.61 6.47
N ARG A 38 -10.65 4.49 5.79
CA ARG A 38 -9.69 3.39 5.78
C ARG A 38 -8.44 3.81 5.02
N LYS A 39 -7.28 3.48 5.57
CA LYS A 39 -5.99 3.68 4.89
C LYS A 39 -5.22 2.38 4.88
N VAL A 40 -4.69 2.03 3.71
CA VAL A 40 -3.79 0.89 3.54
C VAL A 40 -2.54 1.42 2.85
N PRO A 41 -1.60 2.01 3.61
CA PRO A 41 -0.34 2.46 3.03
C PRO A 41 0.45 1.26 2.52
N PHE A 42 1.14 1.48 1.41
CA PHE A 42 2.15 0.54 0.96
C PHE A 42 3.32 0.56 1.94
N THR A 43 3.74 -0.62 2.37
CA THR A 43 4.85 -0.87 3.28
C THR A 43 5.74 -1.96 2.71
N PRO A 44 6.98 -2.14 3.21
CA PRO A 44 7.84 -3.24 2.78
C PRO A 44 7.18 -4.63 2.87
N ASP A 45 6.21 -4.80 3.76
CA ASP A 45 5.45 -6.05 3.94
C ASP A 45 4.28 -6.22 2.97
N SER A 46 3.97 -5.21 2.15
CA SER A 46 2.83 -5.25 1.22
C SER A 46 3.00 -6.26 0.10
N GLY A 47 4.23 -6.72 -0.14
CA GLY A 47 4.53 -7.84 -1.01
C GLY A 47 4.23 -7.58 -2.50
N PRO A 48 4.52 -8.58 -3.36
CA PRO A 48 4.48 -8.42 -4.82
C PRO A 48 3.08 -8.34 -5.42
N TYR A 49 2.04 -8.70 -4.67
CA TYR A 49 0.66 -8.69 -5.17
C TYR A 49 -0.06 -7.37 -4.92
N ALA A 50 0.31 -6.61 -3.87
CA ALA A 50 -0.31 -5.32 -3.59
C ALA A 50 0.31 -4.17 -4.41
N LEU A 51 1.58 -4.30 -4.82
CA LEU A 51 2.28 -3.25 -5.57
C LEU A 51 1.68 -3.02 -6.97
N PRO A 52 1.37 -4.04 -7.81
CA PRO A 52 0.77 -3.85 -9.12
C PRO A 52 -0.57 -3.10 -9.04
N ASP A 53 -1.46 -3.52 -8.13
CA ASP A 53 -2.77 -2.87 -7.94
C ASP A 53 -2.62 -1.42 -7.50
N ARG A 54 -1.64 -1.13 -6.63
CA ARG A 54 -1.34 0.24 -6.21
C ARG A 54 -0.81 1.09 -7.36
N LEU A 55 0.10 0.55 -8.17
CA LEU A 55 0.64 1.26 -9.33
C LEU A 55 -0.43 1.48 -10.41
N ALA A 56 -1.32 0.51 -10.62
CA ALA A 56 -2.46 0.63 -11.53
C ALA A 56 -3.42 1.75 -11.08
N ALA A 57 -3.69 1.86 -9.77
CA ALA A 57 -4.47 2.97 -9.21
C ALA A 57 -3.81 4.35 -9.41
N LEU A 58 -2.49 4.38 -9.58
CA LEU A 58 -1.71 5.58 -9.94
C LEU A 58 -1.58 5.79 -11.47
N GLY A 59 -2.24 4.95 -12.27
CA GLY A 59 -2.22 5.01 -13.73
C GLY A 59 -0.93 4.45 -14.36
N ILE A 60 -0.20 3.59 -13.64
CA ILE A 60 1.02 2.93 -14.10
C ILE A 60 0.73 1.44 -14.26
N ASP A 61 0.99 0.88 -15.44
CA ASP A 61 0.84 -0.55 -15.71
C ASP A 61 2.24 -1.21 -15.77
N PRO A 62 2.76 -1.73 -14.64
CA PRO A 62 4.12 -2.26 -14.57
C PRO A 62 4.19 -3.70 -15.07
N THR A 63 5.29 -4.05 -15.72
CA THR A 63 5.63 -5.45 -15.97
C THR A 63 6.04 -6.14 -14.67
N HIS A 64 5.97 -7.48 -14.62
CA HIS A 64 6.40 -8.25 -13.45
C HIS A 64 7.86 -7.98 -13.05
N ALA A 65 8.75 -7.78 -14.02
CA ALA A 65 10.16 -7.44 -13.75
C ALA A 65 10.30 -6.06 -13.09
N GLN A 66 9.50 -5.07 -13.53
CA GLN A 66 9.47 -3.75 -12.92
C GLN A 66 8.89 -3.80 -11.50
N VAL A 67 7.88 -4.64 -11.25
CA VAL A 67 7.33 -4.86 -9.91
C VAL A 67 8.42 -5.36 -8.96
N ASP A 68 9.18 -6.38 -9.36
CA ASP A 68 10.27 -6.93 -8.55
C ASP A 68 11.35 -5.87 -8.26
N GLU A 69 11.76 -5.08 -9.26
CA GLU A 69 12.73 -3.99 -9.07
C GLU A 69 12.21 -2.93 -8.10
N VAL A 70 10.96 -2.50 -8.26
CA VAL A 70 10.35 -1.49 -7.40
C VAL A 70 10.22 -1.98 -5.96
N LEU A 71 9.92 -3.26 -5.71
CA LEU A 71 9.89 -3.82 -4.35
C LEU A 71 11.24 -3.72 -3.66
N VAL A 72 12.32 -4.09 -4.35
CA VAL A 72 13.68 -4.02 -3.81
C VAL A 72 14.02 -2.58 -3.46
N ARG A 73 13.82 -1.65 -4.40
CA ARG A 73 14.14 -0.23 -4.21
C ARG A 73 13.26 0.44 -3.16
N ALA A 74 11.99 0.03 -3.06
CA ALA A 74 11.08 0.49 -2.02
C ALA A 74 11.54 0.05 -0.62
N GLY A 75 12.00 -1.20 -0.49
CA GLY A 75 12.60 -1.72 0.75
C GLY A 75 13.84 -0.93 1.16
N GLU A 76 14.76 -0.69 0.22
CA GLU A 76 15.98 0.09 0.45
C GLU A 76 15.69 1.54 0.87
N LEU A 77 14.76 2.21 0.18
CA LEU A 77 14.39 3.60 0.47
C LEU A 77 13.74 3.73 1.85
N THR A 78 12.84 2.80 2.20
CA THR A 78 12.20 2.76 3.53
C THR A 78 13.24 2.55 4.62
N ALA A 79 14.17 1.61 4.43
CA ALA A 79 15.23 1.31 5.39
C ALA A 79 16.20 2.49 5.59
N ARG A 80 16.52 3.21 4.50
CA ARG A 80 17.42 4.36 4.53
C ARG A 80 16.80 5.58 5.20
N ASP A 81 15.55 5.89 4.86
CA ASP A 81 14.90 7.15 5.25
C ASP A 81 14.06 7.00 6.54
N ASN A 82 13.90 5.77 7.04
CA ASN A 82 13.10 5.41 8.23
C ASN A 82 11.68 6.03 8.21
N ARG A 83 11.06 6.02 7.02
CA ARG A 83 9.72 6.57 6.77
C ARG A 83 8.96 5.67 5.80
N LEU A 84 7.63 5.73 5.85
CA LEU A 84 6.78 5.11 4.84
C LEU A 84 6.89 5.83 3.50
N LEU A 85 6.70 5.08 2.42
CA LEU A 85 6.67 5.60 1.06
C LEU A 85 5.31 6.21 0.75
N THR A 86 5.34 7.32 0.02
CA THR A 86 4.14 7.95 -0.55
C THR A 86 3.84 7.36 -1.93
N ASP A 87 2.66 7.65 -2.46
CA ASP A 87 2.31 7.32 -3.83
C ASP A 87 3.26 7.98 -4.85
N GLU A 88 3.78 9.16 -4.52
CA GLU A 88 4.75 9.87 -5.34
C GLU A 88 6.11 9.16 -5.36
N ASP A 89 6.56 8.64 -4.21
CA ASP A 89 7.78 7.81 -4.14
C ASP A 89 7.62 6.55 -5.01
N LEU A 90 6.48 5.86 -4.90
CA LEU A 90 6.20 4.65 -5.69
C LEU A 90 6.12 4.94 -7.18
N ALA A 91 5.46 6.03 -7.57
CA ALA A 91 5.38 6.44 -8.97
C ALA A 91 6.76 6.83 -9.52
N ALA A 92 7.62 7.46 -8.72
CA ALA A 92 8.99 7.77 -9.11
C ALA A 92 9.82 6.50 -9.31
N LEU A 93 9.78 5.56 -8.35
CA LEU A 93 10.46 4.28 -8.45
C LEU A 93 10.01 3.47 -9.68
N ALA A 94 8.70 3.43 -9.95
CA ALA A 94 8.14 2.70 -11.09
C ALA A 94 8.52 3.30 -12.45
N ARG A 95 8.68 4.63 -12.55
CA ARG A 95 9.17 5.27 -13.79
C ARG A 95 10.66 5.07 -14.02
N GLU A 96 11.43 4.88 -12.94
CA GLU A 96 12.87 4.66 -13.01
C GLU A 96 13.23 3.19 -13.28
N ALA A 97 12.34 2.26 -12.91
CA ALA A 97 12.46 0.83 -13.21
C ALA A 97 12.24 0.55 -14.71
N ARG A 98 13.15 -0.18 -15.34
CA ARG A 98 13.16 -0.41 -16.80
C ARG A 98 12.86 -1.85 -17.18
#